data_AF-A0A8J3CTI2-F1
#
_entry.id   AF-A0A8J3CTI2-F1
#
_cell.length_a   1.000
_cell.length_b   1.000
_cell.length_c   1.000
_cell.angle_alpha   90.00
_cell.angle_beta   90.00
_cell.angle_gamma   90.00
#
_symmetry.space_group_name_H-M   'P 1'
#
loop_
_entity.id
_entity.type
_entity.pdbx_description
1 polymer ?
#
loop_
_entity_poly.entity_id
_entity_poly.type
_entity_poly.pdbx_seq_one_letter_code
_entity_poly.pdbx_strand_id
1 'polypeptide(L)'
;MRKLVIVVLVILSSIELVSGQGLGSPGTIKDDGRFAASTKQVNQFFRRFNAEESVDGNQRYYPEDEFYRNRELRGKFISILFDNETSGISSDLKTTFMREVLSETLPQYINFHREGWFSEVEATFNYRGKIEKATLFLKLQPEGLGYEWVIDKVVFPPFKDIFKKPEGSNKSFLHPLSHELGFMNLRKAFQETNLPESFTTTDFQPDYLTLFLYEMKRGNLKFDNIRDVKFHFFQINNWYFELNQFNRPGFNTGWLISNLVKLKPGDKESILRYIYDQK
;
A
#
# COMPACT_ATOMS: atom_id res chain seq x y z
N MET A 1 -38.77 -49.48 12.85
CA MET A 1 -37.88 -48.62 13.69
C MET A 1 -36.45 -49.17 13.81
N ARG A 2 -36.24 -50.47 14.07
CA ARG A 2 -34.90 -51.07 14.23
C ARG A 2 -33.99 -51.00 12.98
N LYS A 3 -34.57 -51.06 11.77
CA LYS A 3 -33.81 -50.91 10.51
C LYS A 3 -33.39 -49.46 10.20
N LEU A 4 -34.13 -48.46 10.70
CA LEU A 4 -33.81 -47.04 10.50
C LEU A 4 -32.61 -46.60 11.36
N VAL A 5 -32.54 -47.14 12.58
CA VAL A 5 -31.44 -46.88 13.52
C VAL A 5 -30.09 -47.41 13.00
N ILE A 6 -30.11 -48.55 12.31
CA ILE A 6 -28.89 -49.14 11.73
C ILE A 6 -28.37 -48.28 10.56
N VAL A 7 -29.26 -47.72 9.73
CA VAL A 7 -28.85 -46.84 8.62
C VAL A 7 -28.25 -45.53 9.14
N VAL A 8 -28.82 -44.95 10.20
CA VAL A 8 -28.27 -43.72 10.82
C VAL A 8 -26.92 -43.97 11.48
N LEU A 9 -26.70 -45.14 12.11
CA LEU A 9 -25.41 -45.51 12.70
C LEU A 9 -24.32 -45.74 11.65
N VAL A 10 -24.65 -46.31 10.48
CA VAL A 10 -23.68 -46.49 9.38
C VAL A 10 -23.24 -45.15 8.80
N ILE A 11 -24.16 -44.18 8.66
CA ILE A 11 -23.84 -42.84 8.14
C ILE A 11 -22.97 -42.04 9.13
N LEU A 12 -23.19 -42.21 10.44
CA LEU A 12 -22.36 -41.57 11.48
C LEU A 12 -20.97 -42.20 11.60
N SER A 13 -20.80 -43.49 11.28
CA SER A 13 -19.48 -44.15 11.26
C SER A 13 -18.65 -43.86 10.01
N SER A 14 -19.24 -43.32 8.94
CA SER A 14 -18.53 -42.90 7.72
C SER A 14 -18.01 -41.46 7.75
N ILE A 15 -18.10 -40.77 8.90
CA ILE A 15 -17.40 -39.51 9.13
C ILE A 15 -15.97 -39.85 9.54
N GLU A 16 -15.19 -40.37 8.60
CA GLU A 16 -13.75 -40.30 8.74
C GLU A 16 -13.35 -38.83 8.64
N LEU A 17 -12.50 -38.40 9.58
CA LEU A 17 -11.80 -37.12 9.53
C LEU A 17 -11.04 -37.05 8.21
N VAL A 18 -11.68 -36.46 7.19
CA VAL A 18 -10.97 -36.00 6.01
C VAL A 18 -10.02 -34.93 6.50
N SER A 19 -8.75 -35.31 6.67
CA SER A 19 -7.65 -34.36 6.70
C SER A 19 -7.85 -33.47 5.49
N GLY A 20 -8.23 -32.20 5.71
CA GLY A 20 -8.32 -31.23 4.62
C GLY A 20 -7.01 -31.33 3.85
N GLN A 21 -7.09 -31.70 2.57
CA GLN A 21 -5.94 -31.70 1.68
C GLN A 21 -5.54 -30.23 1.50
N GLY A 22 -4.75 -29.73 2.43
CA GLY A 22 -3.93 -28.56 2.20
C GLY A 22 -3.11 -28.87 0.96
N LEU A 23 -3.24 -28.02 -0.05
CA LEU A 23 -2.33 -27.97 -1.20
C LEU A 23 -0.93 -28.33 -0.73
N GLY A 24 -0.43 -29.47 -1.21
CA GLY A 24 0.86 -30.01 -0.81
C GLY A 24 1.90 -28.91 -0.92
N SER A 25 2.40 -28.49 0.24
CA SER A 25 3.60 -27.67 0.31
C SER A 25 4.68 -28.40 -0.48
N PRO A 26 5.25 -27.82 -1.54
CA PRO A 26 6.34 -28.47 -2.24
C PRO A 26 7.50 -28.59 -1.25
N GLY A 27 7.77 -29.83 -0.83
CA GLY A 27 8.95 -30.26 -0.11
C GLY A 27 9.25 -29.49 1.17
N THR A 28 9.13 -30.16 2.31
CA THR A 28 10.16 -30.02 3.35
C THR A 28 11.51 -30.39 2.72
N ILE A 29 12.14 -29.42 2.08
CA ILE A 29 13.58 -29.42 1.86
C ILE A 29 14.14 -29.54 3.26
N LYS A 30 14.83 -30.66 3.52
CA LYS A 30 15.69 -30.82 4.68
C LYS A 30 16.52 -29.54 4.78
N ASP A 31 16.20 -28.75 5.80
CA ASP A 31 16.72 -27.40 6.00
C ASP A 31 18.23 -27.51 6.23
N ASP A 32 19.00 -27.31 5.17
CA ASP A 32 20.46 -27.24 5.21
C ASP A 32 20.89 -25.92 5.88
N GLY A 33 20.49 -25.71 7.15
CA GLY A 33 21.12 -24.82 8.12
C GLY A 33 21.50 -23.41 7.65
N ARG A 34 20.78 -22.82 6.70
CA ARG A 34 21.10 -21.53 6.10
C ARG A 34 19.87 -20.65 6.20
N PHE A 35 19.95 -19.68 7.11
CA PHE A 35 19.03 -18.55 7.35
C PHE A 35 17.81 -18.56 6.41
N ALA A 36 16.60 -18.69 6.96
CA ALA A 36 15.36 -18.52 6.20
C ALA A 36 15.30 -17.09 5.64
N ALA A 37 16.00 -16.80 4.55
CA ALA A 37 16.34 -15.44 4.15
C ALA A 37 15.21 -14.76 3.36
N SER A 38 14.26 -15.54 2.84
CA SER A 38 13.11 -15.01 2.11
C SER A 38 12.09 -14.36 3.05
N THR A 39 11.72 -13.11 2.79
CA THR A 39 10.65 -12.40 3.53
C THR A 39 9.35 -12.49 2.73
N LYS A 40 8.59 -13.57 2.91
CA LYS A 40 7.45 -13.90 2.03
C LYS A 40 6.23 -13.01 2.23
N GLN A 41 6.04 -12.49 3.45
CA GLN A 41 4.87 -11.69 3.83
C GLN A 41 5.30 -10.34 4.37
N VAL A 42 4.50 -9.29 4.15
CA VAL A 42 4.74 -7.96 4.73
C VAL A 42 4.75 -8.04 6.26
N ASN A 43 3.87 -8.81 6.88
CA ASN A 43 3.89 -9.01 8.34
C ASN A 43 5.21 -9.61 8.84
N GLN A 44 5.84 -10.47 8.03
CA GLN A 44 7.15 -11.00 8.34
C GLN A 44 8.23 -9.92 8.24
N PHE A 45 8.13 -9.02 7.25
CA PHE A 45 9.01 -7.86 7.14
C PHE A 45 8.99 -7.02 8.44
N PHE A 46 7.81 -6.70 8.98
CA PHE A 46 7.68 -5.97 10.25
C PHE A 46 8.39 -6.69 11.40
N ARG A 47 8.16 -8.00 11.55
CA ARG A 47 8.78 -8.78 12.62
C ARG A 47 10.29 -8.86 12.47
N ARG A 48 10.81 -9.11 11.27
CA ARG A 48 12.25 -9.15 11.00
C ARG A 48 12.91 -7.81 11.24
N PHE A 49 12.30 -6.73 10.74
CA PHE A 49 12.81 -5.39 10.92
C PHE A 49 12.95 -5.04 12.41
N ASN A 50 12.03 -5.55 13.25
CA ASN A 50 12.05 -5.31 14.68
C ASN A 50 12.80 -6.40 15.49
N ALA A 51 13.24 -7.51 14.89
CA ALA A 51 13.69 -8.71 15.60
C ALA A 51 12.64 -9.29 16.58
N GLU A 52 11.42 -9.49 16.07
CA GLU A 52 10.27 -10.06 16.79
C GLU A 52 9.93 -11.49 16.28
N GLU A 53 10.86 -12.15 15.59
CA GLU A 53 10.76 -13.56 15.19
C GLU A 53 12.13 -14.25 15.18
N SER A 54 12.13 -15.58 15.24
CA SER A 54 13.31 -16.43 15.13
C SER A 54 13.89 -16.43 13.71
N VAL A 55 15.16 -16.84 13.60
CA VAL A 55 15.91 -16.83 12.33
C VAL A 55 15.27 -17.71 11.25
N ASP A 56 14.67 -18.82 11.64
CA ASP A 56 13.91 -19.73 10.78
C ASP A 56 12.47 -19.25 10.51
N GLY A 57 12.00 -18.22 11.23
CA GLY A 57 10.66 -17.65 11.13
C GLY A 57 9.54 -18.49 11.76
N ASN A 58 9.88 -19.56 12.49
CA ASN A 58 8.90 -20.48 13.08
C ASN A 58 8.39 -20.01 14.45
N GLN A 59 9.17 -19.22 15.19
CA GLN A 59 8.81 -18.69 16.50
C GLN A 59 8.67 -17.17 16.44
N ARG A 60 7.60 -16.66 17.04
CA ARG A 60 7.41 -15.23 17.28
C ARG A 60 7.95 -14.88 18.66
N TYR A 61 8.64 -13.74 18.75
CA TYR A 61 9.09 -13.18 20.03
C TYR A 61 8.12 -12.09 20.50
N TYR A 62 7.87 -12.08 21.80
CA TYR A 62 7.06 -11.13 22.55
C TYR A 62 7.93 -10.44 23.62
N PRO A 63 7.51 -9.32 24.22
CA PRO A 63 8.32 -8.55 25.16
C PRO A 63 8.99 -9.34 26.31
N GLU A 64 8.43 -10.48 26.67
CA GLU A 64 8.90 -11.39 27.72
C GLU A 64 10.02 -12.34 27.24
N ASP A 65 10.20 -12.49 25.92
CA ASP A 65 11.20 -13.37 25.32
C ASP A 65 12.59 -12.71 25.30
N GLU A 66 13.63 -13.48 25.63
CA GLU A 66 15.03 -13.03 25.67
C GLU A 66 15.51 -12.38 24.35
N PHE A 67 15.04 -12.90 23.22
CA PHE A 67 15.46 -12.44 21.89
C PHE A 67 14.58 -11.32 21.33
N TYR A 68 13.54 -10.88 22.05
CA TYR A 68 12.66 -9.81 21.60
C TYR A 68 13.43 -8.51 21.40
N ARG A 69 13.40 -8.01 20.16
CA ARG A 69 14.08 -6.77 19.75
C ARG A 69 15.58 -6.78 20.05
N ASN A 70 16.19 -7.97 20.09
CA ASN A 70 17.62 -8.11 20.29
C ASN A 70 18.40 -7.36 19.19
N ARG A 71 19.31 -6.48 19.60
CA ARG A 71 20.01 -5.56 18.69
C ARG A 71 20.87 -6.28 17.65
N GLU A 72 21.60 -7.32 18.05
CA GLU A 72 22.49 -8.06 17.14
C GLU A 72 21.67 -8.82 16.09
N LEU A 73 20.63 -9.53 16.54
CA LEU A 73 19.71 -10.24 15.66
C LEU A 73 19.03 -9.26 14.67
N ARG A 74 18.61 -8.10 15.17
CA ARG A 74 18.00 -7.05 14.36
C ARG A 74 18.95 -6.51 13.29
N GLY A 75 20.22 -6.35 13.61
CA GLY A 75 21.25 -5.97 12.63
C GLY A 75 21.40 -7.01 11.51
N LYS A 76 21.37 -8.30 11.85
CA LYS A 76 21.41 -9.40 10.87
C LYS A 76 20.15 -9.44 10.01
N PHE A 77 18.98 -9.17 10.58
CA PHE A 77 17.75 -9.11 9.80
C PHE A 77 17.71 -7.90 8.88
N ILE A 78 17.97 -6.69 9.36
CA ILE A 78 17.89 -5.48 8.53
C ILE A 78 18.87 -5.56 7.35
N SER A 79 20.06 -6.14 7.52
CA SER A 79 21.02 -6.29 6.42
C SER A 79 20.49 -7.15 5.27
N ILE A 80 19.70 -8.19 5.55
CA ILE A 80 19.08 -9.06 4.53
C ILE A 80 17.75 -8.50 4.00
N LEU A 81 17.14 -7.53 4.70
CA LEU A 81 15.89 -6.89 4.26
C LEU A 81 16.12 -5.85 3.15
N PHE A 82 17.35 -5.43 2.88
CA PHE A 82 17.66 -4.64 1.68
C PHE A 82 17.63 -5.51 0.44
N ASP A 83 17.16 -4.96 -0.68
CA ASP A 83 17.48 -5.51 -1.98
C ASP A 83 19.00 -5.32 -2.22
N ASN A 84 19.75 -6.41 -2.11
CA ASN A 84 21.20 -6.41 -2.20
C ASN A 84 21.71 -6.81 -3.59
N GLU A 85 20.82 -7.15 -4.51
CA GLU A 85 21.21 -7.59 -5.86
C GLU A 85 20.91 -6.52 -6.91
N THR A 86 19.76 -5.84 -6.81
CA THR A 86 19.28 -4.93 -7.87
C THR A 86 19.17 -3.47 -7.46
N SER A 87 19.11 -3.17 -6.16
CA SER A 87 18.95 -1.78 -5.72
C SER A 87 20.22 -0.96 -5.91
N GLY A 88 20.04 0.31 -6.28
CA GLY A 88 21.11 1.31 -6.34
C GLY A 88 21.47 1.91 -4.99
N ILE A 89 21.01 1.34 -3.87
CA ILE A 89 21.23 1.91 -2.53
C ILE A 89 22.71 1.71 -2.14
N SER A 90 23.43 2.81 -1.93
CA SER A 90 24.85 2.76 -1.57
C SER A 90 25.09 2.10 -0.20
N SER A 91 26.25 1.45 -0.05
CA SER A 91 26.69 0.84 1.20
C SER A 91 26.75 1.85 2.36
N ASP A 92 27.18 3.08 2.08
CA ASP A 92 27.26 4.16 3.07
C ASP A 92 25.88 4.57 3.57
N LEU A 93 24.88 4.60 2.68
CA LEU A 93 23.51 4.94 3.05
C LEU A 93 22.88 3.83 3.89
N LYS A 94 23.08 2.55 3.50
CA LYS A 94 22.66 1.38 4.31
C LYS A 94 23.29 1.42 5.70
N THR A 95 24.60 1.69 5.78
CA THR A 95 25.33 1.78 7.05
C THR A 95 24.81 2.92 7.93
N THR A 96 24.55 4.09 7.33
CA THR A 96 24.00 5.24 8.04
C THR A 96 22.61 4.94 8.59
N PHE A 97 21.74 4.34 7.77
CA PHE A 97 20.40 3.90 8.19
C PHE A 97 20.48 2.89 9.32
N MET A 98 21.27 1.82 9.17
CA MET A 98 21.44 0.79 10.19
C MET A 98 21.93 1.37 11.51
N ARG A 99 22.92 2.27 11.48
CA ARG A 99 23.43 2.94 12.69
C ARG A 99 22.35 3.72 13.42
N GLU A 100 21.49 4.45 12.70
CA GLU A 100 20.44 5.27 13.31
C GLU A 100 19.27 4.42 13.81
N VAL A 101 18.90 3.36 13.10
CA VAL A 101 17.80 2.46 13.48
C VAL A 101 18.17 1.55 14.65
N LEU A 102 19.45 1.13 14.72
CA LEU A 102 20.03 0.27 15.76
C LEU A 102 20.78 1.06 16.85
N SER A 103 20.48 2.35 16.99
CA SER A 103 21.07 3.18 18.05
C SER A 103 20.81 2.59 19.43
N GLU A 104 21.83 2.58 20.29
CA GLU A 104 21.72 2.08 21.67
C GLU A 104 20.90 3.03 22.55
N THR A 105 20.94 4.32 22.26
CA THR A 105 20.25 5.35 23.05
C THR A 105 18.83 5.61 22.56
N LEU A 106 18.60 5.50 21.24
CA LEU A 106 17.31 5.78 20.63
C LEU A 106 17.03 4.80 19.47
N PRO A 107 16.80 3.51 19.77
CA PRO A 107 16.45 2.53 18.75
C PRO A 107 15.08 2.88 18.14
N GLN A 108 14.96 2.73 16.83
CA GLN A 108 13.73 3.06 16.09
C GLN A 108 13.09 1.79 15.55
N TYR A 109 11.77 1.62 15.65
CA TYR A 109 11.04 0.41 15.24
C TYR A 109 9.90 0.80 14.29
N ILE A 110 9.48 -0.14 13.43
CA ILE A 110 8.25 0.02 12.65
C ILE A 110 7.08 -0.66 13.36
N ASN A 111 5.87 -0.18 13.15
CA ASN A 111 4.66 -0.73 13.77
C ASN A 111 3.56 -0.86 12.74
N PHE A 112 3.05 -2.09 12.58
CA PHE A 112 2.03 -2.43 11.61
C PHE A 112 0.75 -1.62 11.78
N HIS A 113 0.34 -1.35 13.01
CA HIS A 113 -0.94 -0.70 13.34
C HIS A 113 -0.84 0.82 13.51
N ARG A 114 0.34 1.42 13.30
CA ARG A 114 0.52 2.87 13.38
C ARG A 114 0.56 3.48 11.99
N GLU A 115 0.19 4.76 11.93
CA GLU A 115 0.36 5.58 10.73
C GLU A 115 1.84 5.70 10.32
N GLY A 116 2.07 6.31 9.15
CA GLY A 116 3.41 6.48 8.60
C GLY A 116 3.83 5.34 7.68
N TRP A 117 2.91 4.47 7.27
CA TRP A 117 3.11 3.61 6.11
C TRP A 117 1.80 3.40 5.36
N PHE A 118 1.88 3.15 4.06
CA PHE A 118 0.72 2.95 3.20
C PHE A 118 1.10 2.12 1.97
N SER A 119 0.10 1.57 1.29
CA SER A 119 0.26 0.80 0.06
C SER A 119 0.00 1.66 -1.17
N GLU A 120 0.79 1.45 -2.22
CA GLU A 120 0.51 1.89 -3.58
C GLU A 120 0.23 0.66 -4.44
N VAL A 121 -0.95 0.62 -5.05
CA VAL A 121 -1.42 -0.49 -5.87
C VAL A 121 -1.66 0.01 -7.28
N GLU A 122 -0.87 -0.49 -8.24
CA GLU A 122 -1.12 -0.27 -9.66
C GLU A 122 -2.10 -1.31 -10.18
N ALA A 123 -3.17 -0.86 -10.82
CA ALA A 123 -4.22 -1.74 -11.35
C ALA A 123 -4.71 -1.27 -12.72
N THR A 124 -5.26 -2.19 -13.50
CA THR A 124 -5.96 -1.89 -14.75
C THR A 124 -7.47 -1.88 -14.53
N PHE A 125 -8.14 -1.02 -15.29
CA PHE A 125 -9.59 -0.88 -15.31
C PHE A 125 -10.07 -0.74 -16.75
N ASN A 126 -11.22 -1.31 -17.06
CA ASN A 126 -11.96 -0.98 -18.27
C ASN A 126 -12.77 0.30 -18.03
N TYR A 127 -12.34 1.40 -18.63
CA TYR A 127 -13.01 2.69 -18.61
C TYR A 127 -13.63 2.98 -19.98
N ARG A 128 -14.97 2.94 -20.05
CA ARG A 128 -15.76 3.24 -21.26
C ARG A 128 -15.25 2.47 -22.50
N GLY A 129 -14.88 1.21 -22.30
CA GLY A 129 -14.40 0.31 -23.36
C GLY A 129 -12.89 0.32 -23.60
N LYS A 130 -12.11 1.15 -22.89
CA LYS A 130 -10.64 1.20 -22.99
C LYS A 130 -9.98 0.71 -21.72
N ILE A 131 -8.86 -0.01 -21.83
CA ILE A 131 -8.07 -0.43 -20.68
C ILE A 131 -7.19 0.74 -20.26
N GLU A 132 -7.44 1.25 -19.06
CA GLU A 132 -6.72 2.36 -18.45
C GLU A 132 -6.03 1.89 -17.15
N LYS A 133 -4.90 2.51 -16.82
CA LYS A 133 -4.21 2.26 -15.55
C LYS A 133 -4.71 3.21 -14.48
N ALA A 134 -4.86 2.73 -13.25
CA ALA A 134 -5.09 3.55 -12.08
C ALA A 134 -4.11 3.15 -10.97
N THR A 135 -3.71 4.12 -10.17
CA THR A 135 -2.93 3.89 -8.94
C THR A 135 -3.84 4.17 -7.75
N LEU A 136 -4.03 3.15 -6.92
CA LEU A 136 -4.80 3.25 -5.68
C LEU A 136 -3.82 3.35 -4.51
N PHE A 137 -4.03 4.32 -3.63
CA PHE A 137 -3.29 4.45 -2.39
C PHE A 137 -4.17 3.97 -1.25
N LEU A 138 -3.70 2.97 -0.50
CA LEU A 138 -4.44 2.38 0.60
C LEU A 138 -3.72 2.61 1.92
N LYS A 139 -4.47 2.89 2.97
CA LYS A 139 -3.96 2.98 4.35
C LYS A 139 -4.74 2.06 5.27
N LEU A 140 -4.14 1.71 6.39
CA LEU A 140 -4.86 1.04 7.47
C LEU A 140 -5.67 2.06 8.27
N GLN A 141 -6.89 1.68 8.64
CA GLN A 141 -7.67 2.39 9.63
C GLN A 141 -8.21 1.43 10.69
N PRO A 142 -8.34 1.85 11.97
CA PRO A 142 -9.05 1.06 12.97
C PRO A 142 -10.51 0.87 12.58
N GLU A 143 -11.02 -0.35 12.70
CA GLU A 143 -12.43 -0.68 12.50
C GLU A 143 -12.85 -1.77 13.49
N GLY A 144 -13.84 -1.46 14.34
CA GLY A 144 -14.25 -2.33 15.44
C GLY A 144 -13.09 -2.70 16.38
N LEU A 145 -12.79 -3.99 16.48
CA LEU A 145 -11.67 -4.53 17.28
C LEU A 145 -10.39 -4.76 16.47
N GLY A 146 -10.38 -4.38 15.19
CA GLY A 146 -9.29 -4.67 14.27
C GLY A 146 -8.93 -3.49 13.39
N TYR A 147 -8.40 -3.80 12.21
CA TYR A 147 -7.97 -2.83 11.22
C TYR A 147 -8.40 -3.30 9.84
N GLU A 148 -8.70 -2.35 8.97
CA GLU A 148 -9.00 -2.61 7.56
C GLU A 148 -8.15 -1.73 6.65
N TRP A 149 -7.96 -2.20 5.41
CA TRP A 149 -7.38 -1.40 4.34
C TRP A 149 -8.49 -0.57 3.68
N VAL A 150 -8.27 0.74 3.62
CA VAL A 150 -9.16 1.66 2.89
C VAL A 150 -8.42 2.39 1.80
N ILE A 151 -9.11 2.66 0.70
CA ILE A 151 -8.61 3.51 -0.38
C ILE A 151 -8.64 4.95 0.12
N ASP A 152 -7.46 5.53 0.29
CA ASP A 152 -7.28 6.92 0.73
C ASP A 152 -7.28 7.88 -0.47
N LYS A 153 -6.60 7.50 -1.55
CA LYS A 153 -6.48 8.31 -2.77
C LYS A 153 -6.46 7.46 -4.02
N VAL A 154 -6.80 8.09 -5.14
CA VAL A 154 -6.70 7.50 -6.47
C VAL A 154 -6.02 8.49 -7.41
N VAL A 155 -5.04 8.00 -8.15
CA VAL A 155 -4.49 8.66 -9.33
C VAL A 155 -5.00 7.91 -10.55
N PHE A 156 -5.81 8.59 -11.35
CA PHE A 156 -6.36 8.04 -12.58
C PHE A 156 -6.06 9.02 -13.72
N PRO A 157 -5.10 8.71 -14.63
CA PRO A 157 -4.65 9.63 -15.67
C PRO A 157 -5.78 10.24 -16.52
N PRO A 158 -6.87 9.52 -16.88
CA PRO A 158 -7.99 10.12 -17.59
C PRO A 158 -8.68 11.28 -16.87
N PHE A 159 -8.46 11.47 -15.57
CA PHE A 159 -9.00 12.60 -14.80
C PHE A 159 -8.03 13.79 -14.67
N LYS A 160 -6.76 13.68 -15.11
CA LYS A 160 -5.76 14.71 -14.82
C LYS A 160 -6.06 16.06 -15.46
N ASP A 161 -6.62 16.05 -16.67
CA ASP A 161 -6.85 17.25 -17.47
C ASP A 161 -8.32 17.66 -17.59
N ILE A 162 -9.26 16.96 -16.94
CA ILE A 162 -10.70 17.23 -17.12
C ILE A 162 -11.21 18.47 -16.36
N PHE A 163 -10.43 19.03 -15.44
CA PHE A 163 -10.77 20.26 -14.68
C PHE A 163 -9.69 21.34 -14.83
N LYS A 164 -9.00 21.39 -15.97
CA LYS A 164 -7.93 22.37 -16.20
C LYS A 164 -8.51 23.75 -16.50
N LYS A 165 -8.32 24.68 -15.56
CA LYS A 165 -8.85 26.04 -15.68
C LYS A 165 -8.11 26.88 -16.72
N PRO A 166 -8.83 27.66 -17.53
CA PRO A 166 -8.23 28.70 -18.35
C PRO A 166 -7.76 29.88 -17.46
N GLU A 167 -6.59 30.43 -17.80
CA GLU A 167 -6.03 31.62 -17.16
C GLU A 167 -6.09 32.85 -18.08
N GLY A 168 -5.97 34.04 -17.49
CA GLY A 168 -5.90 35.30 -18.22
C GLY A 168 -7.17 35.69 -18.96
N SER A 169 -7.02 36.28 -20.15
CA SER A 169 -8.13 36.80 -20.97
C SER A 169 -9.11 35.74 -21.48
N ASN A 170 -8.72 34.46 -21.41
CA ASN A 170 -9.57 33.34 -21.83
C ASN A 170 -10.48 32.83 -20.70
N LYS A 171 -10.35 33.38 -19.49
CA LYS A 171 -11.17 32.98 -18.33
C LYS A 171 -12.58 33.56 -18.44
N SER A 172 -13.56 32.66 -18.55
CA SER A 172 -14.96 33.03 -18.39
C SER A 172 -15.29 33.30 -16.91
N PHE A 173 -16.13 34.30 -16.64
CA PHE A 173 -16.54 34.64 -15.28
C PHE A 173 -18.00 35.09 -15.22
N LEU A 174 -18.62 34.95 -14.05
CA LEU A 174 -19.92 35.57 -13.75
C LEU A 174 -19.67 36.98 -13.23
N HIS A 175 -20.37 37.96 -13.80
CA HIS A 175 -20.26 39.35 -13.35
C HIS A 175 -20.70 39.46 -11.87
N PRO A 176 -20.05 40.28 -11.02
CA PRO A 176 -20.43 40.40 -9.61
C PRO A 176 -21.90 40.77 -9.38
N LEU A 177 -22.48 41.59 -10.26
CA LEU A 177 -23.90 41.97 -10.24
C LEU A 177 -24.86 40.94 -10.87
N SER A 178 -24.41 39.74 -11.23
CA SER A 178 -25.27 38.73 -11.85
C SER A 178 -26.42 38.30 -10.93
N HIS A 179 -26.29 38.48 -9.61
CA HIS A 179 -27.32 38.20 -8.63
C HIS A 179 -28.59 39.06 -8.83
N GLU A 180 -28.45 40.29 -9.34
CA GLU A 180 -29.58 41.20 -9.64
C GLU A 180 -30.49 40.65 -10.75
N LEU A 181 -29.95 39.78 -11.61
CA LEU A 181 -30.69 39.11 -12.67
C LEU A 181 -30.92 37.63 -12.35
N GLY A 182 -30.86 37.25 -11.07
CA GLY A 182 -31.05 35.85 -10.63
C GLY A 182 -30.06 34.87 -11.27
N PHE A 183 -28.86 35.33 -11.65
CA PHE A 183 -27.82 34.54 -12.32
C PHE A 183 -28.27 33.89 -13.64
N MET A 184 -29.15 34.53 -14.42
CA MET A 184 -29.59 34.04 -15.74
C MET A 184 -28.43 33.67 -16.69
N ASN A 185 -27.27 34.30 -16.53
CA ASN A 185 -26.04 34.00 -17.29
C ASN A 185 -25.42 32.63 -16.98
N LEU A 186 -25.88 31.90 -15.95
CA LEU A 186 -25.50 30.49 -15.73
C LEU A 186 -25.87 29.59 -16.91
N ARG A 187 -26.91 29.94 -17.66
CA ARG A 187 -27.26 29.23 -18.90
C ARG A 187 -26.08 29.25 -19.86
N LYS A 188 -25.50 30.43 -20.10
CA LYS A 188 -24.30 30.58 -20.94
C LYS A 188 -23.12 29.82 -20.32
N ALA A 189 -22.92 29.95 -19.02
CA ALA A 189 -21.84 29.26 -18.30
C ALA A 189 -21.85 27.74 -18.51
N PHE A 190 -23.02 27.09 -18.43
CA PHE A 190 -23.12 25.62 -18.46
C PHE A 190 -23.52 25.01 -19.80
N GLN A 191 -24.13 25.78 -20.70
CA GLN A 191 -24.57 25.26 -22.00
C GLN A 191 -23.69 25.73 -23.16
N GLU A 192 -23.06 26.90 -23.06
CA GLU A 192 -22.29 27.51 -24.16
C GLU A 192 -20.78 27.43 -23.92
N THR A 193 -20.33 27.05 -22.72
CA THR A 193 -18.91 26.81 -22.43
C THR A 193 -18.64 25.33 -22.21
N ASN A 194 -17.52 24.84 -22.74
CA ASN A 194 -17.03 23.48 -22.48
C ASN A 194 -16.16 23.39 -21.21
N LEU A 195 -16.12 24.47 -20.40
CA LEU A 195 -15.20 24.61 -19.26
C LEU A 195 -15.96 25.08 -17.99
N PRO A 196 -16.94 24.30 -17.49
CA PRO A 196 -17.72 24.67 -16.31
C PRO A 196 -16.87 24.93 -15.05
N GLU A 197 -15.68 24.33 -14.95
CA GLU A 197 -14.71 24.54 -13.89
C GLU A 197 -14.19 25.98 -13.80
N SER A 198 -14.32 26.77 -14.87
CA SER A 198 -13.96 28.20 -14.89
C SER A 198 -14.71 29.03 -13.84
N PHE A 199 -15.89 28.55 -13.43
CA PHE A 199 -16.77 29.23 -12.48
C PHE A 199 -16.62 28.75 -11.03
N THR A 200 -15.59 27.94 -10.75
CA THR A 200 -15.22 27.52 -9.39
C THR A 200 -14.09 28.39 -8.82
N THR A 201 -13.87 28.35 -7.50
CA THR A 201 -12.83 29.12 -6.81
C THR A 201 -11.43 28.79 -7.33
N THR A 202 -10.49 29.74 -7.38
CA THR A 202 -9.15 29.52 -7.98
C THR A 202 -8.42 28.29 -7.42
N ASP A 203 -8.63 27.98 -6.15
CA ASP A 203 -8.08 26.85 -5.40
C ASP A 203 -8.92 25.56 -5.48
N PHE A 204 -9.96 25.50 -6.31
CA PHE A 204 -10.77 24.29 -6.52
C PHE A 204 -9.89 23.09 -6.88
N GLN A 205 -10.04 22.02 -6.10
CA GLN A 205 -9.40 20.73 -6.33
C GLN A 205 -10.48 19.65 -6.40
N PRO A 206 -10.57 18.89 -7.51
CA PRO A 206 -11.50 17.77 -7.59
C PRO A 206 -11.08 16.66 -6.62
N ASP A 207 -12.06 16.04 -5.96
CA ASP A 207 -11.83 14.77 -5.27
C ASP A 207 -11.90 13.61 -6.27
N TYR A 208 -10.73 13.17 -6.74
CA TYR A 208 -10.65 12.07 -7.70
C TYR A 208 -11.17 10.75 -7.16
N LEU A 209 -11.15 10.50 -5.84
CA LEU A 209 -11.72 9.29 -5.27
C LEU A 209 -13.25 9.30 -5.47
N THR A 210 -13.91 10.42 -5.19
CA THR A 210 -15.36 10.56 -5.44
C THR A 210 -15.70 10.32 -6.91
N LEU A 211 -14.95 10.90 -7.85
CA LEU A 211 -15.20 10.70 -9.29
C LEU A 211 -14.94 9.27 -9.74
N PHE A 212 -13.89 8.64 -9.20
CA PHE A 212 -13.58 7.24 -9.48
C PHE A 212 -14.72 6.33 -9.03
N LEU A 213 -15.20 6.50 -7.80
CA LEU A 213 -16.34 5.75 -7.26
C LEU A 213 -17.63 6.03 -8.04
N TYR A 214 -17.84 7.28 -8.48
CA TYR A 214 -18.98 7.63 -9.32
C TYR A 214 -18.97 6.87 -10.65
N GLU A 215 -17.85 6.88 -11.39
CA GLU A 215 -17.72 6.15 -12.66
C GLU A 215 -17.86 4.63 -12.48
N MET A 216 -17.37 4.08 -11.35
CA MET A 216 -17.61 2.67 -11.00
C MET A 216 -19.11 2.38 -10.76
N LYS A 217 -19.79 3.20 -9.96
CA LYS A 217 -21.23 3.05 -9.69
C LYS A 217 -22.09 3.22 -10.95
N ARG A 218 -21.66 4.04 -11.90
CA ARG A 218 -22.32 4.20 -13.21
C ARG A 218 -22.03 3.04 -14.17
N GLY A 219 -21.12 2.13 -13.83
CA GLY A 219 -20.71 1.01 -14.68
C GLY A 219 -19.77 1.39 -15.83
N ASN A 220 -19.30 2.64 -15.85
CA ASN A 220 -18.38 3.17 -16.84
C ASN A 220 -16.93 2.75 -16.57
N LEU A 221 -16.61 2.46 -15.31
CA LEU A 221 -15.30 2.00 -14.85
C LEU A 221 -15.44 0.64 -14.17
N LYS A 222 -14.69 -0.35 -14.64
CA LYS A 222 -14.73 -1.73 -14.11
C LYS A 222 -13.32 -2.22 -13.83
N PHE A 223 -13.12 -2.79 -12.64
CA PHE A 223 -11.86 -3.41 -12.28
C PHE A 223 -11.52 -4.55 -13.26
N ASP A 224 -10.25 -4.64 -13.63
CA ASP A 224 -9.72 -5.68 -14.53
C ASP A 224 -8.66 -6.53 -13.81
N ASN A 225 -7.49 -5.98 -13.49
CA ASN A 225 -6.42 -6.74 -12.85
C ASN A 225 -5.48 -5.87 -11.97
N ILE A 226 -4.81 -6.50 -11.00
CA ILE A 226 -3.68 -5.89 -10.27
C ILE A 226 -2.40 -6.08 -11.09
N ARG A 227 -1.60 -5.02 -11.21
CA ARG A 227 -0.30 -5.05 -11.89
C ARG A 227 0.86 -5.14 -10.92
N ASP A 228 0.87 -4.28 -9.91
CA ASP A 228 1.96 -4.19 -8.95
C ASP A 228 1.47 -3.66 -7.60
N VAL A 229 2.21 -4.00 -6.55
CA VAL A 229 1.97 -3.54 -5.18
C VAL A 229 3.31 -3.20 -4.54
N LYS A 230 3.40 -2.00 -3.98
CA LYS A 230 4.51 -1.58 -3.14
C LYS A 230 4.01 -0.88 -1.89
N PHE A 231 4.90 -0.69 -0.93
CA PHE A 231 4.61 0.01 0.31
C PHE A 231 5.62 1.11 0.57
N HIS A 232 5.12 2.21 1.12
CA HIS A 232 5.91 3.39 1.46
C HIS A 232 5.98 3.52 2.97
N PHE A 233 7.17 3.77 3.50
CA PHE A 233 7.41 3.88 4.94
C PHE A 233 8.04 5.22 5.31
N PHE A 234 7.47 5.86 6.31
CA PHE A 234 7.87 7.12 6.95
C PHE A 234 7.90 7.01 8.48
N GLN A 235 7.89 5.80 9.02
CA GLN A 235 7.86 5.55 10.48
C GLN A 235 9.22 5.71 11.16
N ILE A 236 10.31 5.69 10.39
CA ILE A 236 11.66 5.91 10.90
C ILE A 236 11.99 7.39 10.75
N ASN A 237 12.40 8.03 11.85
CA ASN A 237 12.69 9.45 11.91
C ASN A 237 13.76 9.82 10.88
N ASN A 238 13.47 10.82 10.06
CA ASN A 238 14.35 11.30 8.99
C ASN A 238 14.63 10.27 7.88
N TRP A 239 13.79 9.25 7.73
CA TRP A 239 13.97 8.25 6.67
C TRP A 239 12.66 7.95 5.95
N TYR A 240 12.80 7.73 4.65
CA TYR A 240 11.81 7.16 3.78
C TYR A 240 12.38 5.89 3.14
N PHE A 241 11.58 4.84 3.04
CA PHE A 241 11.96 3.68 2.24
C PHE A 241 10.75 3.05 1.55
N GLU A 242 11.03 2.40 0.43
CA GLU A 242 10.06 1.64 -0.36
C GLU A 242 10.28 0.15 -0.16
N LEU A 243 9.17 -0.59 -0.12
CA LEU A 243 9.15 -2.03 -0.02
C LEU A 243 8.49 -2.60 -1.28
N ASN A 244 9.25 -3.40 -2.04
CA ASN A 244 8.76 -4.09 -3.25
C ASN A 244 8.91 -5.60 -3.09
N GLN A 245 8.09 -6.35 -3.85
CA GLN A 245 8.18 -7.79 -3.90
C GLN A 245 9.12 -8.23 -5.03
N PHE A 246 10.16 -8.98 -4.68
CA PHE A 246 11.12 -9.57 -5.62
C PHE A 246 10.95 -11.08 -5.67
N ASN A 247 10.50 -11.59 -6.81
CA ASN A 247 10.40 -13.03 -7.06
C ASN A 247 11.59 -13.50 -7.90
N ARG A 248 12.64 -14.00 -7.23
CA ARG A 248 13.87 -14.48 -7.88
C ARG A 248 14.47 -15.65 -7.11
N PRO A 249 15.30 -16.50 -7.76
CA PRO A 249 16.07 -17.52 -7.06
C PRO A 249 17.03 -16.89 -6.04
N GLY A 250 17.36 -17.64 -4.99
CA GLY A 250 18.33 -17.22 -3.98
C GLY A 250 17.69 -16.76 -2.67
N PHE A 251 18.53 -16.16 -1.82
CA PHE A 251 18.19 -15.84 -0.44
C PHE A 251 17.60 -14.42 -0.29
N ASN A 252 17.99 -13.48 -1.16
CA ASN A 252 17.48 -12.12 -1.14
C ASN A 252 16.24 -12.00 -2.04
N THR A 253 15.12 -12.55 -1.57
CA THR A 253 13.82 -12.60 -2.28
C THR A 253 12.65 -12.34 -1.31
N GLY A 254 11.50 -11.97 -1.86
CA GLY A 254 10.31 -11.57 -1.10
C GLY A 254 10.20 -10.05 -1.00
N TRP A 255 9.64 -9.56 0.10
CA TRP A 255 9.48 -8.14 0.38
C TRP A 255 10.79 -7.54 0.90
N LEU A 256 11.40 -6.66 0.09
CA LEU A 256 12.71 -6.06 0.36
C LEU A 256 12.69 -4.54 0.16
N ILE A 257 13.54 -3.85 0.93
CA ILE A 257 13.77 -2.42 0.80
C ILE A 257 14.45 -2.16 -0.54
N SER A 258 13.69 -1.61 -1.47
CA SER A 258 14.09 -1.34 -2.86
C SER A 258 14.64 0.07 -3.04
N ASN A 259 14.15 1.03 -2.25
CA ASN A 259 14.56 2.41 -2.26
C ASN A 259 14.73 2.93 -0.82
N LEU A 260 15.69 3.83 -0.60
CA LEU A 260 15.99 4.41 0.70
C LEU A 260 16.44 5.86 0.53
N VAL A 261 15.80 6.77 1.25
CA VAL A 261 16.09 8.20 1.21
C VAL A 261 16.20 8.74 2.63
N LYS A 262 17.28 9.47 2.91
CA LYS A 262 17.41 10.25 4.15
C LYS A 262 16.71 11.59 3.97
N LEU A 263 15.75 11.88 4.85
CA LEU A 263 14.90 13.05 4.80
C LEU A 263 15.52 14.20 5.59
N LYS A 264 15.43 15.40 5.00
CA LYS A 264 15.62 16.69 5.66
C LYS A 264 14.24 17.30 6.00
N PRO A 265 14.17 18.34 6.84
CA PRO A 265 12.93 19.05 7.10
C PRO A 265 12.27 19.53 5.78
N GLY A 266 11.00 19.18 5.56
CA GLY A 266 10.23 19.49 4.34
C GLY A 266 10.32 18.46 3.20
N ASP A 267 11.24 17.48 3.29
CA ASP A 267 11.38 16.45 2.25
C ASP A 267 10.18 15.49 2.26
N LYS A 268 9.58 15.21 3.43
CA LYS A 268 8.45 14.29 3.57
C LYS A 268 7.27 14.75 2.71
N GLU A 269 6.88 16.02 2.82
CA GLU A 269 5.76 16.59 2.07
C GLU A 269 6.05 16.58 0.57
N SER A 270 7.29 16.87 0.19
CA SER A 270 7.73 16.86 -1.22
C SER A 270 7.66 15.46 -1.82
N ILE A 271 8.11 14.44 -1.09
CA ILE A 271 8.03 13.03 -1.52
C ILE A 271 6.58 12.58 -1.58
N LEU A 272 5.74 12.91 -0.59
CA LEU A 272 4.31 12.55 -0.64
C LEU A 272 3.59 13.17 -1.84
N ARG A 273 3.90 14.43 -2.18
CA ARG A 273 3.36 15.07 -3.40
C ARG A 273 3.79 14.35 -4.67
N TYR A 274 5.08 13.96 -4.74
CA TYR A 274 5.61 13.18 -5.86
C TYR A 274 4.92 11.81 -5.99
N ILE A 275 4.81 11.07 -4.89
CA ILE A 275 4.15 9.75 -4.86
C ILE A 275 2.69 9.86 -5.32
N TYR A 276 1.95 10.84 -4.81
CA TYR A 276 0.54 11.02 -5.15
C TYR A 276 0.28 11.67 -6.51
N ASP A 277 1.31 11.91 -7.34
CA ASP A 277 1.22 12.67 -8.59
C ASP A 277 0.49 14.02 -8.42
N GLN A 278 0.62 14.62 -7.24
CA GLN A 278 0.07 15.93 -6.90
C GLN A 278 1.12 16.98 -7.29
N LYS A 279 1.00 17.53 -8.51
CA LYS A 279 1.74 18.72 -8.93
C LYS A 279 1.18 19.97 -8.28
#